data_AF-A0A081RDW7-F1
#
_entry.id   AF-A0A081RDW7-F1
#
_cell.length_a   1.000
_cell.length_b   1.000
_cell.length_c   1.000
_cell.angle_alpha   90.00
_cell.angle_beta   90.00
_cell.angle_gamma   90.00
#
_symmetry.space_group_name_H-M   'P 1'
#
loop_
_entity.id
_entity.type
_entity.pdbx_description
1 polymer ?
#
loop_
_entity_poly.entity_id
_entity_poly.type
_entity_poly.pdbx_seq_one_letter_code
_entity_poly.pdbx_strand_id
1 'polypeptide(L)'
;MTPAQTALAWFAGWLAKSSAPEPSPCSSARPVARTFFGKPIPNPVEMVVRGQWGELLPWDFAEPPTTDFSPNALPLFVSFEQAANLSLPATADLSDPPGQIRPGLRLDHALSKLEDARLALPMPWRSPEDRWPLMAVVGLDDPQEAIADAVARLGAAGVDLDAYPLIAVPLWALSPADRTHVIANRLPFLP
;
A
#
# COMPACT_ATOMS: atom_id res chain seq x y z
N MET A 1 -9.61 -11.74 -16.49
CA MET A 1 -8.92 -10.73 -15.68
C MET A 1 -8.57 -9.56 -16.58
N THR A 2 -9.00 -8.35 -16.23
CA THR A 2 -8.64 -7.11 -16.94
C THR A 2 -7.18 -6.71 -16.64
N PRO A 3 -6.58 -5.80 -17.42
CA PRO A 3 -5.29 -5.20 -17.07
C PRO A 3 -5.28 -4.62 -15.65
N ALA A 4 -6.34 -3.90 -15.26
CA ALA A 4 -6.50 -3.36 -13.92
C ALA A 4 -6.51 -4.48 -12.85
N GLN A 5 -7.27 -5.54 -13.04
CA GLN A 5 -7.28 -6.67 -12.10
C GLN A 5 -5.91 -7.35 -11.99
N THR A 6 -5.14 -7.40 -13.08
CA THR A 6 -3.77 -7.96 -13.09
C THR A 6 -2.80 -7.07 -12.33
N ALA A 7 -2.87 -5.75 -12.55
CA ALA A 7 -2.12 -4.76 -11.78
C ALA A 7 -2.45 -4.83 -10.29
N LEU A 8 -3.74 -4.92 -9.95
CA LEU A 8 -4.19 -5.00 -8.57
C LEU A 8 -3.76 -6.31 -7.88
N ALA A 9 -3.80 -7.44 -8.60
CA ALA A 9 -3.27 -8.72 -8.10
C ALA A 9 -1.77 -8.63 -7.78
N TRP A 10 -0.99 -8.02 -8.68
CA TRP A 10 0.44 -7.79 -8.46
C TRP A 10 0.65 -6.91 -7.23
N PHE A 11 -0.11 -5.81 -7.11
CA PHE A 11 0.02 -4.87 -6.01
C PHE A 11 -0.34 -5.50 -4.66
N ALA A 12 -1.41 -6.31 -4.61
CA ALA A 12 -1.76 -7.11 -3.44
C ALA A 12 -0.62 -8.07 -3.04
N GLY A 13 0.01 -8.74 -4.03
CA GLY A 13 1.19 -9.57 -3.79
C GLY A 13 2.38 -8.80 -3.23
N TRP A 14 2.63 -7.59 -3.75
CA TRP A 14 3.67 -6.70 -3.22
C TRP A 14 3.38 -6.27 -1.77
N LEU A 15 2.12 -5.91 -1.45
CA LEU A 15 1.71 -5.57 -0.09
C LEU A 15 1.90 -6.74 0.88
N ALA A 16 1.51 -7.96 0.49
CA ALA A 16 1.74 -9.15 1.31
C ALA A 16 3.23 -9.41 1.56
N LYS A 17 4.07 -9.23 0.53
CA LYS A 17 5.53 -9.35 0.65
C LYS A 17 6.13 -8.26 1.56
N SER A 18 5.56 -7.05 1.57
CA SER A 18 6.07 -5.93 2.37
C SER A 18 6.05 -6.17 3.89
N SER A 19 5.21 -7.11 4.35
CA SER A 19 5.09 -7.55 5.75
C SER A 19 5.76 -8.90 6.04
N ALA A 20 6.43 -9.52 5.06
CA ALA A 20 7.07 -10.80 5.27
C ALA A 20 8.15 -10.69 6.36
N PRO A 21 8.23 -11.64 7.31
CA PRO A 21 9.31 -11.64 8.30
C PRO A 21 10.67 -11.76 7.62
N GLU A 22 11.59 -10.88 7.97
CA GLU A 22 12.95 -10.86 7.41
C GLU A 22 14.00 -11.07 8.50
N PRO A 23 15.13 -11.72 8.20
CA PRO A 23 16.27 -11.78 9.10
C PRO A 23 16.70 -10.38 9.54
N SER A 24 16.87 -10.17 10.84
CA SER A 24 17.44 -8.93 11.35
C SER A 24 18.87 -8.74 10.79
N PRO A 25 19.20 -7.59 10.19
CA PRO A 25 20.57 -7.30 9.76
C PRO A 25 21.58 -7.41 10.92
N CYS A 26 21.15 -7.03 12.12
CA CYS A 26 21.95 -7.06 13.34
C CYS A 26 22.20 -8.46 13.89
N SER A 27 21.37 -9.45 13.55
CA SER A 27 21.56 -10.85 13.94
C SER A 27 22.25 -11.66 12.84
N SER A 28 21.86 -11.45 11.58
CA SER A 28 22.37 -12.13 10.40
C SER A 28 23.82 -11.78 10.05
N ALA A 29 24.27 -10.56 10.34
CA ALA A 29 25.65 -10.13 10.12
C ALA A 29 26.61 -10.49 11.27
N ARG A 30 26.13 -11.14 12.35
CA ARG A 30 27.01 -11.49 13.49
C ARG A 30 28.03 -12.56 13.08
N PRO A 31 29.30 -12.41 13.49
CA PRO A 31 30.31 -13.44 13.27
C PRO A 31 29.84 -14.80 13.81
N VAL A 32 30.03 -15.86 13.02
CA VAL A 32 29.71 -17.23 13.46
C VAL A 32 30.68 -17.64 14.56
N ALA A 33 30.19 -17.76 15.78
CA ALA A 33 30.95 -18.30 16.89
C ALA A 33 31.24 -19.79 16.65
N ARG A 34 32.41 -20.27 17.09
CA ARG A 34 32.82 -21.66 16.95
C ARG A 34 33.16 -22.25 18.30
N THR A 35 32.86 -23.54 18.47
CA THR A 35 33.27 -24.30 19.64
C THR A 35 34.79 -24.44 19.67
N PHE A 36 35.33 -24.91 20.80
CA PHE A 36 36.76 -25.23 20.93
C PHE A 36 37.27 -26.18 19.83
N PHE A 37 36.42 -27.07 19.29
CA PHE A 37 36.73 -27.98 18.18
C PHE A 37 36.43 -27.40 16.79
N GLY A 38 36.23 -26.08 16.67
CA GLY A 38 36.02 -25.38 15.41
C GLY A 38 34.64 -25.57 14.76
N LYS A 39 33.71 -26.28 15.41
CA LYS A 39 32.33 -26.46 14.92
C LYS A 39 31.53 -25.16 15.09
N PRO A 40 30.75 -24.72 14.10
CA PRO A 40 29.91 -23.53 14.25
C PRO A 40 28.86 -23.75 15.34
N ILE A 41 28.68 -22.74 16.19
CA ILE A 41 27.61 -22.69 17.19
C ILE A 41 26.38 -22.11 16.50
N PRO A 42 25.22 -22.81 16.51
CA PRO A 42 23.99 -22.24 15.97
C PRO A 42 23.66 -20.93 16.70
N ASN A 43 23.64 -19.83 15.95
CA ASN A 43 23.14 -18.55 16.44
C ASN A 43 21.69 -18.40 15.97
N PRO A 44 20.71 -18.21 16.86
CA PRO A 44 19.35 -17.93 16.43
C PRO A 44 19.33 -16.60 15.65
N VAL A 45 18.79 -16.64 14.44
CA VAL A 45 18.56 -15.44 13.63
C VAL A 45 17.27 -14.82 14.13
N GLU A 46 17.39 -13.68 14.82
CA GLU A 46 16.22 -12.87 15.17
C GLU A 46 15.52 -12.41 13.88
N MET A 47 14.21 -12.61 13.82
CA MET A 47 13.37 -12.17 12.70
C MET A 47 12.75 -10.82 13.04
N VAL A 48 12.78 -9.88 12.10
CA VAL A 48 12.05 -8.61 12.19
C VAL A 48 10.69 -8.82 11.57
N VAL A 49 9.65 -8.57 12.36
CA VAL A 49 8.26 -8.56 11.89
C VAL A 49 7.87 -7.13 11.56
N ARG A 50 7.27 -6.93 10.39
CA ARG A 50 6.72 -5.64 9.95
C ARG A 50 5.26 -5.84 9.58
N GLY A 51 4.43 -4.87 9.93
CA GLY A 51 3.05 -4.81 9.46
C GLY A 51 2.97 -4.55 7.97
N GLN A 52 1.79 -4.78 7.40
CA GLN A 52 1.54 -4.47 6.00
C GLN A 52 1.74 -2.99 5.73
N TRP A 53 2.34 -2.70 4.57
CA TRP A 53 2.60 -1.34 4.17
C TRP A 53 1.31 -0.56 3.87
N GLY A 54 0.26 -1.24 3.44
CA GLY A 54 -1.10 -0.73 3.29
C GLY A 54 -2.05 -1.91 3.16
N GLU A 55 -3.35 -1.66 3.31
CA GLU A 55 -4.36 -2.71 3.31
C GLU A 55 -5.36 -2.46 2.19
N LEU A 56 -5.43 -3.38 1.22
CA LEU A 56 -6.42 -3.31 0.16
C LEU A 56 -7.77 -3.81 0.66
N LEU A 57 -8.78 -2.94 0.59
CA LEU A 57 -10.13 -3.19 1.08
C LEU A 57 -11.12 -3.11 -0.08
N PRO A 58 -11.74 -4.23 -0.49
CA PRO A 58 -12.88 -4.21 -1.40
C PRO A 58 -14.05 -3.45 -0.77
N TRP A 59 -14.66 -2.53 -1.52
CA TRP A 59 -15.74 -1.68 -1.02
C TRP A 59 -16.79 -1.39 -2.11
N ASP A 60 -18.04 -1.15 -1.70
CA ASP A 60 -19.06 -0.62 -2.59
C ASP A 60 -18.86 0.90 -2.75
N PHE A 61 -18.53 1.34 -3.96
CA PHE A 61 -18.28 2.76 -4.19
C PHE A 61 -19.54 3.63 -4.13
N ALA A 62 -20.74 3.02 -4.14
CA ALA A 62 -21.99 3.73 -3.89
C ALA A 62 -22.20 4.06 -2.40
N GLU A 63 -21.38 3.50 -1.50
CA GLU A 63 -21.48 3.71 -0.05
C GLU A 63 -20.30 4.55 0.48
N PRO A 64 -20.48 5.26 1.61
CA PRO A 64 -19.37 5.84 2.34
C PRO A 64 -18.38 4.76 2.81
N PRO A 65 -17.06 5.06 2.89
CA PRO A 65 -16.07 4.10 3.37
C PRO A 65 -16.30 3.77 4.86
N THR A 66 -15.88 2.57 5.29
CA THR A 66 -15.78 2.28 6.72
C THR A 66 -14.80 3.24 7.40
N THR A 67 -15.04 3.53 8.68
CA THR A 67 -14.10 4.23 9.56
C THR A 67 -13.43 3.28 10.57
N ASP A 68 -13.72 1.99 10.49
CA ASP A 68 -13.24 0.97 11.42
C ASP A 68 -11.91 0.38 10.93
N PHE A 69 -10.81 1.05 11.28
CA PHE A 69 -9.44 0.62 11.02
C PHE A 69 -8.48 1.28 12.02
N SER A 70 -7.29 0.73 12.22
CA SER A 70 -6.27 1.35 13.08
C SER A 70 -5.94 2.78 12.59
N PRO A 71 -5.77 3.79 13.48
CA PRO A 71 -5.29 5.12 13.10
C PRO A 71 -3.90 5.12 12.43
N ASN A 72 -3.14 4.05 12.64
CA ASN A 72 -1.83 3.84 12.04
C ASN A 72 -1.91 2.96 10.78
N ALA A 73 -3.07 2.44 10.39
CA ALA A 73 -3.25 1.72 9.14
C ALA A 73 -3.23 2.67 7.93
N LEU A 74 -2.99 2.12 6.74
CA LEU A 74 -3.19 2.82 5.49
C LEU A 74 -4.18 2.01 4.65
N PRO A 75 -5.50 2.20 4.88
CA PRO A 75 -6.52 1.54 4.09
C PRO A 75 -6.56 2.10 2.67
N LEU A 76 -6.68 1.20 1.70
CA LEU A 76 -6.66 1.45 0.26
C LEU A 76 -7.93 0.81 -0.32
N PHE A 77 -8.99 1.61 -0.46
CA PHE A 77 -10.29 1.11 -0.94
C PHE A 77 -10.26 0.89 -2.45
N VAL A 78 -10.80 -0.25 -2.89
CA VAL A 78 -10.95 -0.64 -4.30
C VAL A 78 -12.36 -1.16 -4.53
N SER A 79 -12.92 -0.97 -5.71
CA SER A 79 -14.28 -1.43 -6.01
C SER A 79 -14.38 -2.96 -5.96
N PHE A 80 -15.54 -3.49 -5.59
CA PHE A 80 -15.79 -4.93 -5.63
C PHE A 80 -15.56 -5.53 -7.03
N GLU A 81 -15.88 -4.80 -8.09
CA GLU A 81 -15.68 -5.23 -9.47
C GLU A 81 -14.20 -5.40 -9.82
N GLN A 82 -13.35 -4.45 -9.41
CA GLN A 82 -11.90 -4.54 -9.60
C GLN A 82 -11.27 -5.61 -8.70
N ALA A 83 -11.88 -5.88 -7.53
CA ALA A 83 -11.42 -6.89 -6.59
C ALA A 83 -11.96 -8.31 -6.84
N ALA A 84 -12.95 -8.51 -7.72
CA ALA A 84 -13.76 -9.74 -7.80
C ALA A 84 -13.00 -11.07 -7.92
N ASN A 85 -11.77 -11.06 -8.44
CA ASN A 85 -10.93 -12.25 -8.62
C ASN A 85 -9.76 -12.34 -7.64
N LEU A 86 -9.71 -11.46 -6.64
CA LEU A 86 -8.62 -11.37 -5.67
C LEU A 86 -9.08 -11.91 -4.31
N SER A 87 -8.18 -12.63 -3.64
CA SER A 87 -8.40 -13.06 -2.26
C SER A 87 -7.98 -11.93 -1.31
N LEU A 88 -8.80 -10.89 -1.22
CA LEU A 88 -8.62 -9.75 -0.32
C LEU A 88 -9.43 -9.93 0.98
N PRO A 89 -9.00 -9.32 2.09
CA PRO A 89 -9.76 -9.35 3.33
C PRO A 89 -11.13 -8.67 3.14
N ALA A 90 -12.17 -9.24 3.76
CA ALA A 90 -13.52 -8.68 3.71
C ALA A 90 -13.74 -7.52 4.69
N THR A 91 -12.85 -7.36 5.67
CA THR A 91 -12.90 -6.35 6.73
C THR A 91 -11.48 -5.87 7.02
N ALA A 92 -11.35 -4.62 7.45
CA ALA A 92 -10.06 -4.06 7.83
C ALA A 92 -9.46 -4.72 9.08
N ASP A 93 -8.13 -4.78 9.14
CA ASP A 93 -7.39 -5.13 10.34
C ASP A 93 -7.40 -3.94 11.31
N LEU A 94 -7.92 -4.17 12.52
CA LEU A 94 -8.01 -3.16 13.56
C LEU A 94 -6.71 -3.01 14.38
N SER A 95 -5.74 -3.89 14.14
CA SER A 95 -4.45 -3.85 14.84
C SER A 95 -3.50 -2.82 14.24
N ASP A 96 -2.65 -2.22 15.08
CA ASP A 96 -1.60 -1.32 14.59
C ASP A 96 -0.57 -2.11 13.77
N PRO A 97 -0.22 -1.68 12.54
CA PRO A 97 0.73 -2.39 11.72
C PRO A 97 2.16 -2.23 12.31
N PRO A 98 2.80 -3.33 12.80
CA PRO A 98 4.06 -3.22 13.53
C PRO A 98 5.16 -2.51 12.73
N GLY A 99 5.75 -1.46 13.29
CA GLY A 99 6.82 -0.70 12.63
C GLY A 99 6.38 0.16 11.44
N GLN A 100 5.08 0.27 11.14
CA GLN A 100 4.52 1.06 10.03
C GLN A 100 3.63 2.22 10.50
N ILE A 101 3.98 2.87 11.61
CA ILE A 101 3.15 3.88 12.30
C ILE A 101 3.03 5.26 11.59
N ARG A 102 3.39 5.36 10.31
CA ARG A 102 3.43 6.63 9.57
C ARG A 102 2.64 6.53 8.26
N PRO A 103 1.28 6.46 8.31
CA PRO A 103 0.47 6.31 7.11
C PRO A 103 0.65 7.42 6.08
N GLY A 104 0.82 8.68 6.51
CA GLY A 104 1.07 9.81 5.61
C GLY A 104 2.36 9.66 4.78
N LEU A 105 3.48 9.39 5.44
CA LEU A 105 4.77 9.15 4.75
C LEU A 105 4.75 7.91 3.86
N ARG A 106 3.97 6.90 4.23
CA ARG A 106 3.73 5.74 3.35
C ARG A 106 3.01 6.21 2.10
N LEU A 107 1.83 6.82 2.22
CA LEU A 107 1.08 7.33 1.07
C LEU A 107 1.92 8.23 0.15
N ASP A 108 2.73 9.13 0.73
CA ASP A 108 3.66 9.96 -0.05
C ASP A 108 4.66 9.11 -0.86
N HIS A 109 5.26 8.10 -0.24
CA HIS A 109 6.17 7.19 -0.93
C HIS A 109 5.45 6.34 -2.00
N ALA A 110 4.20 5.93 -1.79
CA ALA A 110 3.38 5.28 -2.84
C ALA A 110 3.24 6.17 -4.07
N LEU A 111 2.85 7.42 -3.87
CA LEU A 111 2.68 8.37 -4.96
C LEU A 111 4.00 8.59 -5.71
N SER A 112 5.14 8.59 -5.02
CA SER A 112 6.46 8.71 -5.67
C SER A 112 6.77 7.50 -6.55
N LYS A 113 6.38 6.30 -6.11
CA LYS A 113 6.52 5.10 -6.95
C LYS A 113 5.62 5.14 -8.18
N LEU A 114 4.42 5.69 -8.07
CA LEU A 114 3.50 5.86 -9.20
C LEU A 114 3.99 6.92 -10.20
N GLU A 115 4.53 8.04 -9.71
CA GLU A 115 5.18 9.04 -10.55
C GLU A 115 6.40 8.47 -11.29
N ASP A 116 7.25 7.71 -10.59
CA ASP A 116 8.37 6.97 -11.21
C ASP A 116 7.85 6.00 -12.30
N ALA A 117 6.77 5.27 -12.00
CA ALA A 117 6.17 4.33 -12.94
C ALA A 117 5.64 5.03 -14.20
N ARG A 118 5.03 6.22 -14.05
CA ARG A 118 4.51 7.06 -15.14
C ARG A 118 5.61 7.55 -16.06
N LEU A 119 6.75 7.95 -15.50
CA LEU A 119 7.90 8.41 -16.29
C LEU A 119 8.63 7.27 -17.00
N ALA A 120 8.36 6.02 -16.64
CA ALA A 120 8.98 4.81 -17.20
C ALA A 120 10.51 4.87 -17.24
N LEU A 121 11.12 5.52 -16.23
CA LEU A 121 12.57 5.73 -16.18
C LEU A 121 13.31 4.41 -15.99
N PRO A 122 14.50 4.24 -16.59
CA PRO A 122 15.39 3.15 -16.24
C PRO A 122 15.84 3.30 -14.79
N MET A 123 15.53 2.32 -13.94
CA MET A 123 15.91 2.29 -12.53
C MET A 123 16.92 1.16 -12.26
N PRO A 124 18.19 1.28 -12.71
CA PRO A 124 19.17 0.20 -12.58
C PRO A 124 19.53 -0.15 -11.13
N TRP A 125 19.17 0.70 -10.16
CA TRP A 125 19.41 0.49 -8.73
C TRP A 125 18.20 -0.09 -7.97
N ARG A 126 17.04 -0.29 -8.62
CA ARG A 126 15.87 -0.92 -7.98
C ARG A 126 15.65 -2.32 -8.54
N SER A 127 15.11 -3.21 -7.70
CA SER A 127 14.63 -4.50 -8.19
C SER A 127 13.53 -4.27 -9.23
N PRO A 128 13.46 -5.05 -10.32
CA PRO A 128 12.31 -5.04 -11.22
C PRO A 128 10.98 -5.26 -10.49
N GLU A 129 11.00 -5.98 -9.36
CA GLU A 129 9.85 -6.25 -8.50
C GLU A 129 9.42 -5.06 -7.62
N ASP A 130 10.18 -3.96 -7.60
CA ASP A 130 9.82 -2.74 -6.86
C ASP A 130 9.00 -1.74 -7.69
N ARG A 131 8.81 -2.02 -8.99
CA ARG A 131 8.04 -1.14 -9.88
C ARG A 131 6.56 -1.38 -9.69
N TRP A 132 5.88 -0.41 -9.10
CA TRP A 132 4.43 -0.45 -8.97
C TRP A 132 3.75 -0.32 -10.34
N PRO A 133 2.61 -1.01 -10.55
CA PRO A 133 1.77 -0.77 -11.71
C PRO A 133 1.20 0.65 -11.64
N LEU A 134 0.89 1.23 -12.80
CA LEU A 134 0.14 2.47 -12.85
C LEU A 134 -1.28 2.24 -12.32
N MET A 135 -1.74 3.16 -11.47
CA MET A 135 -3.04 3.13 -10.82
C MET A 135 -3.51 4.57 -10.66
N ALA A 136 -4.82 4.81 -10.71
CA ALA A 136 -5.40 6.06 -10.27
C ALA A 136 -5.52 6.07 -8.74
N VAL A 137 -5.23 7.20 -8.12
CA VAL A 137 -5.36 7.39 -6.67
C VAL A 137 -6.19 8.65 -6.40
N VAL A 138 -7.28 8.48 -5.67
CA VAL A 138 -8.15 9.56 -5.22
C VAL A 138 -8.14 9.62 -3.69
N GLY A 139 -8.29 10.83 -3.16
CA GLY A 139 -8.33 11.07 -1.74
C GLY A 139 -9.76 11.34 -1.24
N LEU A 140 -10.15 10.74 -0.12
CA LEU A 140 -11.45 10.95 0.51
C LEU A 140 -11.29 11.92 1.69
N ASP A 141 -11.85 13.13 1.55
CA ASP A 141 -11.77 14.17 2.57
C ASP A 141 -12.88 14.06 3.63
N ASP A 142 -14.00 13.42 3.29
CA ASP A 142 -15.17 13.24 4.15
C ASP A 142 -15.48 11.74 4.30
N PRO A 143 -15.52 11.18 5.53
CA PRO A 143 -15.89 9.78 5.75
C PRO A 143 -17.37 9.47 5.45
N GLN A 144 -18.22 10.47 5.25
CA GLN A 144 -19.66 10.30 4.97
C GLN A 144 -20.00 10.43 3.49
N GLU A 145 -19.05 10.87 2.65
CA GLU A 145 -19.22 10.96 1.20
C GLU A 145 -19.08 9.57 0.57
N ALA A 146 -19.99 9.21 -0.35
CA ALA A 146 -19.84 8.00 -1.14
C ALA A 146 -18.56 8.08 -2.00
N ILE A 147 -17.83 6.97 -2.12
CA ILE A 147 -16.55 6.97 -2.85
C ILE A 147 -16.74 7.40 -4.32
N ALA A 148 -17.83 6.97 -4.96
CA ALA A 148 -18.15 7.35 -6.34
C ALA A 148 -18.34 8.86 -6.51
N ASP A 149 -18.95 9.53 -5.52
CA ASP A 149 -19.16 10.98 -5.54
C ASP A 149 -17.82 11.71 -5.40
N ALA A 150 -16.94 11.25 -4.50
CA ALA A 150 -15.58 11.78 -4.37
C ALA A 150 -14.76 11.59 -5.67
N VAL A 151 -14.85 10.42 -6.30
CA VAL A 151 -14.22 10.11 -7.60
C VAL A 151 -14.70 11.08 -8.68
N ALA A 152 -16.01 11.32 -8.77
CA ALA A 152 -16.59 12.26 -9.72
C ALA A 152 -16.15 13.70 -9.46
N ARG A 153 -16.23 14.15 -8.20
CA ARG A 153 -15.84 15.50 -7.75
C ARG A 153 -14.36 15.80 -8.04
N LEU A 154 -13.49 14.80 -7.91
CA LEU A 154 -12.06 14.91 -8.18
C LEU A 154 -11.71 14.74 -9.67
N GLY A 155 -12.70 14.58 -10.56
CA GLY A 155 -12.48 14.46 -11.99
C GLY A 155 -11.91 13.10 -12.43
N ALA A 156 -11.95 12.09 -11.57
CA ALA A 156 -11.44 10.75 -11.83
C ALA A 156 -12.49 9.82 -12.51
N ALA A 157 -13.70 10.30 -12.76
CA ALA A 157 -14.77 9.53 -13.42
C ALA A 157 -14.42 9.09 -14.86
N GLY A 158 -13.42 9.73 -15.50
CA GLY A 158 -12.94 9.38 -16.84
C GLY A 158 -11.84 8.30 -16.86
N VAL A 159 -11.40 7.79 -15.71
CA VAL A 159 -10.39 6.73 -15.64
C VAL A 159 -10.98 5.45 -16.24
N ASP A 160 -10.26 4.85 -17.19
CA ASP A 160 -10.57 3.51 -17.70
C ASP A 160 -10.27 2.47 -16.62
N LEU A 161 -11.32 2.02 -15.93
CA LEU A 161 -11.24 1.06 -14.81
C LEU A 161 -10.88 -0.37 -15.24
N ASP A 162 -10.94 -0.67 -16.55
CA ASP A 162 -10.43 -1.93 -17.10
C ASP A 162 -8.91 -1.86 -17.33
N ALA A 163 -8.40 -0.68 -17.70
CA ALA A 163 -6.97 -0.44 -17.92
C ALA A 163 -6.19 -0.20 -16.61
N TYR A 164 -6.74 0.61 -15.70
CA TYR A 164 -6.05 1.06 -14.48
C TYR A 164 -6.86 0.78 -13.22
N PRO A 165 -6.24 0.24 -12.15
CA PRO A 165 -6.88 0.20 -10.84
C PRO A 165 -7.20 1.61 -10.34
N LEU A 166 -8.34 1.79 -9.68
CA LEU A 166 -8.64 3.02 -8.94
C LEU A 166 -8.59 2.72 -7.45
N ILE A 167 -7.75 3.45 -6.72
CA ILE A 167 -7.59 3.33 -5.27
C ILE A 167 -8.10 4.61 -4.61
N ALA A 168 -9.03 4.47 -3.67
CA ALA A 168 -9.48 5.56 -2.82
C ALA A 168 -8.84 5.48 -1.43
N VAL A 169 -8.34 6.60 -0.92
CA VAL A 169 -7.59 6.66 0.35
C VAL A 169 -8.24 7.65 1.31
N PRO A 170 -8.53 7.28 2.57
CA PRO A 170 -9.18 8.18 3.53
C PRO A 170 -8.20 9.22 4.06
N LEU A 171 -8.19 10.39 3.43
CA LEU A 171 -7.35 11.50 3.82
C LEU A 171 -7.75 12.06 5.18
N TRP A 172 -9.03 12.02 5.52
CA TRP A 172 -9.55 12.41 6.83
C TRP A 172 -8.87 11.68 8.00
N ALA A 173 -8.35 10.47 7.79
CA ALA A 173 -7.65 9.68 8.80
C ALA A 173 -6.20 10.12 9.01
N LEU A 174 -5.65 10.93 8.10
CA LEU A 174 -4.27 11.43 8.19
C LEU A 174 -4.18 12.69 9.05
N SER A 175 -3.00 12.92 9.64
CA SER A 175 -2.73 14.15 10.38
C SER A 175 -2.89 15.39 9.47
N PRO A 176 -3.28 16.57 9.99
CA PRO A 176 -3.34 17.79 9.19
C PRO A 176 -2.03 18.14 8.46
N ALA A 177 -0.89 17.81 9.06
CA ALA A 177 0.44 18.02 8.47
C ALA A 177 0.67 17.09 7.28
N ASP A 178 0.37 15.79 7.44
CA ASP A 178 0.46 14.81 6.35
C ASP A 178 -0.50 15.17 5.21
N ARG A 179 -1.74 15.56 5.56
CA ARG A 179 -2.74 16.03 4.59
C ARG A 179 -2.19 17.19 3.74
N THR A 180 -1.67 18.24 4.37
CA THR A 180 -1.10 19.38 3.64
C THR A 180 0.06 18.97 2.74
N HIS A 181 0.94 18.08 3.22
CA HIS A 181 2.13 17.65 2.48
C HIS A 181 1.80 16.75 1.28
N VAL A 182 0.95 15.74 1.49
CA VAL A 182 0.61 14.70 0.51
C VAL A 182 -0.45 15.17 -0.46
N ILE A 183 -1.50 15.86 0.02
CA ILE A 183 -2.68 16.19 -0.78
C ILE A 183 -2.43 17.38 -1.68
N ALA A 184 -1.78 18.44 -1.18
CA ALA A 184 -1.81 19.74 -1.84
C ALA A 184 -1.22 19.75 -3.26
N ASN A 185 -0.38 18.77 -3.62
CA ASN A 185 0.31 18.77 -4.91
C ASN A 185 0.24 17.45 -5.70
N ARG A 186 -0.31 16.36 -5.14
CA ARG A 186 -0.12 15.02 -5.72
C ARG A 186 -1.41 14.22 -5.92
N LEU A 187 -2.51 14.66 -5.33
CA LEU A 187 -3.83 14.02 -5.47
C LEU A 187 -4.83 14.96 -6.16
N PRO A 188 -5.72 14.44 -7.02
CA PRO A 188 -5.76 13.05 -7.48
C PRO A 188 -4.56 12.72 -8.38
N PHE A 189 -4.05 11.49 -8.28
CA PHE A 189 -3.08 10.96 -9.24
C PHE A 189 -3.86 10.20 -10.32
N LEU A 190 -3.77 10.65 -11.57
CA LEU A 190 -4.44 10.03 -12.71
C LEU A 190 -3.38 9.60 -13.75
N PRO A 191 -3.36 8.32 -14.17
CA PRO A 191 -2.39 7.79 -15.11
C PRO A 191 -2.60 8.26 -16.56
#